data_AF-A0A445GR68-F1
#
_entry.id   AF-A0A445GR68-F1
#
_cell.length_a   1.000
_cell.length_b   1.000
_cell.length_c   1.000
_cell.angle_alpha   90.00
_cell.angle_beta   90.00
_cell.angle_gamma   90.00
#
_symmetry.space_group_name_H-M   'P 1'
#
loop_
_entity.id
_entity.type
_entity.pdbx_description
1 polymer ?
#
loop_
_entity_poly.entity_id
_entity_poly.type
_entity_poly.pdbx_seq_one_letter_code
_entity_poly.pdbx_strand_id
1 'polypeptide(L)'
;MENHHSSQLFQEPILFNDSIRVNIAYSKEGGATEEEIIIAAAQAANGHKFISSLPHGYDTSVGERGTQLSGGQKQRITIATIALDAESECVVQEALDRVSVKLMKIDGGVYASLVALHISES
;
A
#
# COMPACT_ATOMS: atom_id res chain seq x y z
N MET A 1 13.86 -37.59 9.39
CA MET A 1 13.95 -36.66 8.26
C MET A 1 12.57 -36.60 7.64
N GLU A 2 11.91 -35.45 7.68
CA GLU A 2 10.97 -35.00 6.65
C GLU A 2 10.63 -33.54 6.97
N ASN A 3 11.37 -32.64 6.32
CA ASN A 3 11.13 -31.21 6.40
C ASN A 3 9.86 -30.90 5.60
N HIS A 4 8.74 -30.69 6.28
CA HIS A 4 7.60 -29.98 5.68
C HIS A 4 7.97 -28.50 5.53
N HIS A 5 8.79 -28.19 4.53
CA HIS A 5 8.79 -26.86 3.94
C HIS A 5 7.46 -26.74 3.18
N SER A 6 6.41 -26.34 3.89
CA SER A 6 5.27 -25.67 3.30
C SER A 6 5.81 -24.42 2.61
N SER A 7 6.21 -24.58 1.35
CA SER A 7 6.30 -23.47 0.42
C SER A 7 4.88 -22.92 0.36
N GLN A 8 4.60 -21.90 1.19
CA GLN A 8 3.47 -21.01 0.98
C GLN A 8 3.70 -20.44 -0.42
N LEU A 9 3.11 -21.12 -1.41
CA LEU A 9 3.09 -20.71 -2.79
C LEU A 9 2.55 -19.28 -2.76
N PHE A 10 3.44 -18.32 -3.02
CA PHE A 10 3.09 -16.95 -3.34
C PHE A 10 1.92 -17.02 -4.31
N GLN A 11 0.71 -16.75 -3.82
CA GLN A 11 -0.46 -16.70 -4.68
C GLN A 11 -0.15 -15.64 -5.73
N GLU A 12 -0.28 -15.99 -7.01
CA GLU A 12 -0.10 -14.98 -8.05
C GLU A 12 -1.07 -13.84 -7.75
N PRO A 13 -0.57 -12.60 -7.62
CA PRO A 13 -1.43 -11.48 -7.32
C PRO A 13 -2.44 -11.29 -8.45
N ILE A 14 -3.71 -11.28 -8.08
CA ILE A 14 -4.82 -11.17 -9.02
C ILE A 14 -4.95 -9.69 -9.38
N LEU A 15 -4.62 -9.35 -10.61
CA LEU A 15 -4.90 -8.03 -11.17
C LEU A 15 -6.38 -7.97 -11.59
N PHE A 16 -7.00 -6.82 -11.35
CA PHE A 16 -8.32 -6.50 -11.86
C PHE A 16 -8.25 -6.32 -13.38
N ASN A 17 -9.32 -6.68 -14.08
CA ASN A 17 -9.44 -6.49 -15.53
C ASN A 17 -9.66 -5.01 -15.87
N ASP A 18 -8.62 -4.21 -15.66
CA ASP A 18 -8.60 -2.76 -15.83
C ASP A 18 -7.19 -2.32 -16.31
N SER A 19 -6.97 -1.02 -16.43
CA SER A 19 -5.66 -0.42 -16.70
C SER A 19 -4.63 -0.74 -15.62
N ILE A 20 -3.35 -0.68 -15.99
CA ILE A 20 -2.23 -0.74 -15.04
C ILE A 20 -2.35 0.37 -14.00
N ARG A 21 -2.76 1.58 -14.41
CA ARG A 21 -2.99 2.71 -13.50
C ARG A 21 -3.97 2.34 -12.39
N VAL A 22 -5.14 1.82 -12.74
CA VAL A 22 -6.17 1.44 -11.76
C VAL A 22 -5.67 0.34 -10.83
N ASN A 23 -4.96 -0.66 -11.36
CA ASN A 23 -4.40 -1.73 -10.52
C ASN A 23 -3.36 -1.23 -9.50
N ILE A 24 -2.57 -0.20 -9.83
CA ILE A 24 -1.62 0.41 -8.90
C ILE A 24 -2.36 1.31 -7.89
N ALA A 25 -3.30 2.11 -8.36
CA ALA A 25 -4.05 3.05 -7.52
C ALA A 25 -5.09 2.37 -6.61
N TYR A 26 -5.46 1.12 -6.89
CA TYR A 26 -6.51 0.39 -6.18
C TYR A 26 -6.30 0.34 -4.66
N SER A 27 -5.05 0.32 -4.18
CA SER A 27 -4.73 0.30 -2.75
C SER A 27 -5.17 1.55 -1.98
N LYS A 28 -5.47 2.66 -2.65
CA LYS A 28 -5.92 3.88 -1.98
C LYS A 28 -7.44 3.94 -1.95
N GLU A 29 -8.03 4.00 -0.75
CA GLU A 29 -9.46 4.30 -0.58
C GLU A 29 -9.79 5.63 -1.27
N GLY A 30 -10.63 5.57 -2.32
CA GLY A 30 -11.04 6.75 -3.11
C GLY A 30 -10.54 6.77 -4.56
N GLY A 31 -9.69 5.83 -4.99
CA GLY A 31 -9.39 5.54 -6.40
C GLY A 31 -8.62 6.62 -7.19
N ALA A 32 -8.48 7.83 -6.66
CA ALA A 32 -7.77 8.94 -7.26
C ALA A 32 -6.42 9.17 -6.54
N THR A 33 -5.38 8.49 -7.02
CA THR A 33 -3.99 8.81 -6.65
C THR A 33 -3.41 9.73 -7.72
N GLU A 34 -2.60 10.72 -7.32
CA GLU A 34 -1.90 11.60 -8.27
C GLU A 34 -0.98 10.77 -9.18
N GLU A 35 -0.94 11.11 -10.47
CA GLU A 35 -0.14 10.40 -11.49
C GLU A 35 1.33 10.27 -11.07
N GLU A 36 1.88 11.31 -10.43
CA GLU A 36 3.26 11.33 -9.93
C GLU A 36 3.52 10.24 -8.90
N ILE A 37 2.57 9.99 -7.99
CA ILE A 37 2.66 8.95 -6.95
C ILE A 37 2.59 7.56 -7.60
N ILE A 38 1.71 7.37 -8.58
CA ILE A 38 1.59 6.11 -9.34
C ILE A 38 2.90 5.82 -10.08
N ILE A 39 3.49 6.84 -10.71
CA ILE A 39 4.79 6.73 -11.38
C ILE A 39 5.89 6.40 -10.38
N ALA A 40 5.94 7.07 -9.23
CA ALA A 40 6.93 6.82 -8.19
C ALA A 40 6.84 5.38 -7.65
N ALA A 41 5.64 4.89 -7.35
CA ALA A 41 5.41 3.52 -6.91
C ALA A 41 5.86 2.50 -7.97
N ALA A 42 5.52 2.74 -9.24
CA ALA A 42 5.95 1.92 -10.36
C ALA A 42 7.48 1.97 -10.59
N GLN A 43 8.14 3.10 -10.32
CA GLN A 43 9.60 3.21 -10.40
C GLN A 43 10.27 2.43 -9.27
N ALA A 44 9.78 2.55 -8.04
CA ALA A 44 10.25 1.78 -6.89
C ALA A 44 10.13 0.27 -7.12
N ALA A 45 9.08 -0.16 -7.81
CA ALA A 45 8.86 -1.56 -8.20
C ALA A 45 9.61 -2.01 -9.47
N ASN A 46 10.50 -1.18 -10.03
CA ASN A 46 11.17 -1.41 -11.33
C ASN A 46 10.20 -1.66 -12.51
N GLY A 47 8.95 -1.23 -12.38
CA GLY A 47 7.89 -1.40 -13.37
C GLY A 47 7.84 -0.30 -14.43
N HIS A 48 8.19 0.93 -14.06
CA HIS A 48 8.00 2.11 -14.90
C HIS A 48 8.57 1.98 -16.32
N LYS A 49 9.78 1.42 -16.47
CA LYS A 49 10.42 1.26 -17.79
C LYS A 49 9.63 0.38 -18.74
N PHE A 50 9.08 -0.74 -18.26
CA PHE A 50 8.30 -1.62 -19.12
C PHE A 50 6.92 -1.02 -19.39
N ILE A 51 6.28 -0.44 -18.37
CA ILE A 51 4.95 0.16 -18.50
C ILE A 51 5.00 1.26 -19.56
N SER A 52 6.00 2.15 -19.48
CA SER A 52 6.19 3.25 -20.44
C SER A 52 6.56 2.79 -21.85
N SER A 53 7.01 1.55 -22.02
CA SER A 53 7.27 0.97 -23.35
C SER A 53 6.02 0.36 -24.01
N LEU A 54 4.91 0.23 -23.28
CA LEU A 54 3.66 -0.27 -23.84
C LEU A 54 2.99 0.82 -24.71
N PRO A 55 2.25 0.45 -25.77
CA PRO A 55 1.60 1.41 -26.67
C PRO A 55 0.69 2.42 -25.98
N HIS A 56 0.10 2.04 -24.84
CA HIS A 56 -0.80 2.87 -24.04
C HIS A 56 -0.22 3.20 -22.66
N GLY A 57 1.04 2.89 -22.39
CA GLY A 57 1.66 3.21 -21.10
C GLY A 57 0.88 2.62 -19.91
N TYR A 58 0.60 3.47 -18.92
CA TYR A 58 -0.19 3.15 -17.73
C TYR A 58 -1.68 2.90 -18.02
N ASP A 59 -2.18 3.36 -19.16
CA ASP A 59 -3.54 3.11 -19.65
C ASP A 59 -3.70 1.74 -20.32
N THR A 60 -2.61 0.96 -20.44
CA THR A 60 -2.67 -0.38 -20.98
C THR A 60 -3.56 -1.27 -20.10
N SER A 61 -4.59 -1.88 -20.69
CA SER A 61 -5.42 -2.87 -20.02
C SER A 61 -4.62 -4.15 -19.77
N VAL A 62 -4.69 -4.69 -18.56
CA VAL A 62 -3.98 -5.93 -18.19
C VAL A 62 -4.70 -7.19 -18.68
N GLY A 63 -5.96 -7.05 -19.12
CA GLY A 63 -6.84 -8.17 -19.50
C GLY A 63 -7.36 -8.96 -18.29
N GLU A 64 -8.20 -9.97 -18.55
CA GLU A 64 -8.77 -10.80 -17.49
C GLU A 64 -7.64 -11.42 -16.66
N ARG A 65 -7.59 -11.08 -15.36
CA ARG A 65 -6.56 -11.53 -14.40
C ARG A 65 -5.12 -11.27 -14.84
N GLY A 66 -4.86 -10.25 -15.66
CA GLY A 66 -3.50 -9.92 -16.10
C GLY A 66 -2.95 -10.83 -17.20
N THR A 67 -3.81 -11.53 -17.95
CA THR A 67 -3.43 -12.47 -19.03
C THR A 67 -2.55 -11.86 -20.12
N GLN A 68 -2.56 -10.53 -20.28
CA GLN A 68 -1.72 -9.84 -21.27
C GLN A 68 -0.29 -9.57 -20.77
N LEU A 69 0.03 -9.95 -19.54
CA LEU A 69 1.30 -9.69 -18.89
C LEU A 69 2.03 -10.99 -18.52
N SER A 70 3.35 -10.98 -18.69
CA SER A 70 4.22 -12.02 -18.15
C SER A 70 4.16 -12.06 -16.61
N GLY A 71 4.50 -13.20 -16.00
CA GLY A 71 4.53 -13.36 -14.54
C GLY A 71 5.37 -12.28 -13.83
N GLY A 72 6.55 -11.95 -14.36
CA GLY A 72 7.40 -10.90 -13.80
C GLY A 72 6.82 -9.48 -13.93
N GLN A 73 6.00 -9.21 -14.96
CA GLN A 73 5.28 -7.93 -15.07
C GLN A 73 4.15 -7.84 -14.05
N LYS A 74 3.37 -8.91 -13.88
CA LYS A 74 2.33 -8.99 -12.84
C LYS A 74 2.90 -8.75 -11.45
N GLN A 75 4.05 -9.39 -11.14
CA GLN A 75 4.75 -9.17 -9.87
C GLN A 75 5.15 -7.71 -9.66
N ARG A 76 5.73 -7.05 -10.66
CA ARG A 76 6.13 -5.64 -10.54
C ARG A 76 4.95 -4.70 -10.32
N ILE A 77 3.83 -4.92 -11.00
CA ILE A 77 2.61 -4.12 -10.77
C ILE A 77 2.13 -4.32 -9.32
N THR A 78 2.13 -5.55 -8.84
CA THR A 78 1.71 -5.86 -7.47
C THR A 78 2.61 -5.23 -6.42
N ILE A 79 3.93 -5.27 -6.64
CA ILE A 79 4.87 -4.61 -5.74
C ILE A 79 4.61 -3.10 -5.70
N ALA A 80 4.30 -2.48 -6.85
CA ALA A 80 3.92 -1.06 -6.89
C ALA A 80 2.64 -0.78 -6.10
N THR A 81 1.61 -1.64 -6.25
CA THR A 81 0.36 -1.56 -5.49
C THR A 81 0.62 -1.63 -3.97
N ILE A 82 1.41 -2.61 -3.51
CA ILE A 82 1.76 -2.77 -2.08
C ILE A 82 2.60 -1.59 -1.57
N ALA A 83 3.53 -1.08 -2.39
CA ALA A 83 4.35 0.07 -1.99
C ALA A 83 3.50 1.32 -1.73
N LEU A 84 2.46 1.53 -2.54
CA LEU A 84 1.52 2.65 -2.40
C LEU A 84 0.60 2.48 -1.17
N ASP A 85 0.23 1.25 -0.87
CA ASP A 85 -0.52 0.90 0.35
C ASP A 85 0.29 1.21 1.62
N ALA A 86 1.55 0.78 1.67
CA ALA A 86 2.44 1.03 2.80
C ALA A 86 2.72 2.53 3.02
N GLU A 87 2.82 3.31 1.94
CA GLU A 87 2.92 4.77 2.03
C GLU A 87 1.66 5.38 2.67
N SER A 88 0.49 4.91 2.29
CA SER A 88 -0.78 5.39 2.83
C SER A 88 -0.93 5.05 4.32
N GLU A 89 -0.56 3.84 4.72
CA GLU A 89 -0.54 3.42 6.13
C GLU A 89 0.43 4.27 6.97
N CYS A 90 1.63 4.54 6.45
CA CYS A 90 2.62 5.38 7.09
C CYS A 90 2.08 6.81 7.34
N VAL A 91 1.44 7.41 6.34
CA VAL A 91 0.84 8.76 6.44
C VAL A 91 -0.26 8.80 7.50
N VAL A 92 -1.11 7.77 7.57
CA VAL A 92 -2.15 7.66 8.60
C VAL A 92 -1.53 7.57 9.99
N GLN A 93 -0.49 6.75 10.16
CA GLN A 93 0.19 6.61 11.45
C GLN A 93 0.85 7.93 11.88
N GLU A 94 1.50 8.66 10.96
CA GLU A 94 2.03 10.00 11.26
C GLU A 94 0.94 10.99 11.69
N ALA A 95 -0.23 10.94 11.05
CA ALA A 95 -1.35 11.81 11.40
C ALA A 95 -1.89 11.48 12.80
N LEU A 96 -2.03 10.19 13.14
CA LEU A 96 -2.41 9.73 14.47
C LEU A 96 -1.39 10.15 15.52
N ASP A 97 -0.09 9.99 15.28
CA ASP A 97 0.96 10.40 16.21
C ASP A 97 0.93 11.91 16.47
N ARG A 98 0.72 12.72 15.42
CA ARG A 98 0.58 14.18 15.56
C ARG A 98 -0.65 14.57 16.36
N VAL A 99 -1.79 13.91 16.14
CA VAL A 99 -3.02 14.13 16.92
C VAL A 99 -2.84 13.68 18.36
N SER A 100 -2.20 12.54 18.60
CA SER A 100 -1.89 12.02 19.94
C SER A 100 -1.02 13.00 20.73
N VAL A 101 0.04 13.51 20.11
CA VAL A 101 0.90 14.54 20.71
C VAL A 101 0.15 15.87 20.88
N LYS A 102 -0.81 16.19 20.01
CA LYS A 102 -1.63 17.40 20.12
C LYS A 102 -2.67 17.28 21.24
N LEU A 103 -3.27 16.12 21.46
CA LEU A 103 -4.10 15.83 22.63
C LEU A 103 -3.29 15.98 23.92
N MET A 104 -2.07 15.40 23.96
CA MET A 104 -1.14 15.59 25.09
C MET A 104 -0.74 17.05 25.33
N LYS A 105 -0.78 17.92 24.31
CA LYS A 105 -0.45 19.36 24.42
C LYS A 105 -1.66 20.26 24.67
N ILE A 106 -2.87 19.82 24.36
CA ILE A 106 -4.11 20.56 24.67
C ILE A 106 -4.44 20.45 26.16
N ASP A 107 -3.92 19.44 26.86
CA ASP A 107 -4.06 19.27 28.31
C ASP A 107 -3.11 20.14 29.15
N GLY A 108 -2.81 21.36 28.68
CA GLY A 108 -2.31 22.45 29.52
C GLY A 108 -3.36 23.01 30.50
N GLY A 109 -4.37 22.20 30.86
CA GLY A 109 -5.45 22.55 31.77
C GLY A 109 -6.36 21.36 32.06
N VAL A 110 -6.04 20.64 33.16
CA VAL A 110 -6.96 19.90 34.06
C VAL A 110 -7.16 18.37 33.88
N TYR A 111 -6.66 17.67 32.85
CA TYR A 111 -6.90 16.20 32.77
C TYR A 111 -5.85 15.28 33.42
N ALA A 112 -5.00 15.79 34.33
CA ALA A 112 -3.96 15.00 34.98
C ALA A 112 -4.40 14.21 36.24
N SER A 113 -5.70 14.09 36.56
CA SER A 113 -6.12 13.50 37.85
C SER A 113 -6.92 12.19 37.81
N LEU A 114 -7.19 11.56 36.65
CA LEU A 114 -8.05 10.36 36.65
C LEU A 114 -7.46 9.06 36.07
N VAL A 115 -6.24 9.05 35.53
CA VAL A 115 -5.65 7.82 34.94
C VAL A 115 -4.56 7.18 35.83
N ALA A 116 -4.49 7.58 37.11
CA ALA A 116 -3.58 6.97 38.08
C ALA A 116 -4.24 5.90 38.99
N LEU A 117 -5.53 5.61 38.82
CA LEU A 117 -6.31 4.79 39.78
C LEU A 117 -6.64 3.36 39.32
N HIS A 118 -5.82 2.75 38.44
CA HIS A 118 -5.97 1.33 38.13
C HIS A 118 -4.70 0.52 37.88
N ILE A 119 -3.53 1.00 38.32
CA ILE A 119 -2.29 0.17 38.33
C ILE A 119 -1.62 0.23 39.72
N SER A 120 -2.40 0.14 40.80
CA SER A 120 -1.88 -0.02 42.17
C SER A 120 -2.92 -0.58 43.15
N GLU A 121 -3.70 -1.58 42.76
CA GLU A 121 -4.41 -2.45 43.71
C GLU A 121 -4.17 -3.91 43.30
N SER A 122 -3.33 -4.57 44.12
CA SER A 122 -3.11 -6.02 44.30
C SER A 122 -2.42 -6.86 43.22
#